data_AF-A0A533YEV3-F1
#
_entry.id   AF-A0A533YEV3-F1
#
_cell.length_a   1.000
_cell.length_b   1.000
_cell.length_c   1.000
_cell.angle_alpha   90.00
_cell.angle_beta   90.00
_cell.angle_gamma   90.00
#
_symmetry.space_group_name_H-M   'P 1'
#
loop_
_entity.id
_entity.type
_entity.pdbx_description
1 polymer ?
#
loop_
_entity_poly.entity_id
_entity_poly.type
_entity_poly.pdbx_seq_one_letter_code
_entity_poly.pdbx_strand_id
1 'polypeptide(L)'
;MKSIYVVIGVGVLLMAAGLSACVTQPSGHPSSTTVSTPAGWTTSDLVFQYRQQAAELRDMARRLETEAQFYAQRQDQEQARRSLDLAKELRAAADLADEQAREYRSRLPHNQVY
;
A
#
# COMPACT_ATOMS: atom_id res chain seq x y z
N MET A 1 -1.47 36.51 3.49
CA MET A 1 -2.92 36.32 3.30
C MET A 1 -3.16 34.82 3.11
N LYS A 2 -4.17 34.29 3.80
CA LYS A 2 -4.39 32.85 4.09
C LYS A 2 -5.10 32.11 2.95
N SER A 3 -4.63 30.88 2.72
CA SER A 3 -5.31 29.66 2.24
C SER A 3 -6.76 29.76 1.77
N ILE A 4 -7.03 29.25 0.57
CA ILE A 4 -8.36 28.80 0.14
C ILE A 4 -8.26 27.29 -0.17
N TYR A 5 -8.82 26.49 0.74
CA TYR A 5 -9.16 25.08 0.56
C TYR A 5 -10.58 25.03 -0.02
N VAL A 6 -10.78 24.45 -1.20
CA VAL A 6 -12.10 24.02 -1.72
C VAL A 6 -11.86 22.73 -2.53
N VAL A 7 -12.01 21.57 -1.89
CA VAL A 7 -13.18 20.66 -1.99
C VAL A 7 -13.30 19.98 -3.37
N ILE A 8 -12.68 18.80 -3.47
CA ILE A 8 -13.19 17.64 -4.21
C ILE A 8 -12.81 16.44 -3.32
N GLY A 9 -13.68 15.75 -2.57
CA GLY A 9 -15.11 15.56 -2.76
C GLY A 9 -15.45 14.18 -3.30
N VAL A 10 -14.71 13.12 -2.94
CA VAL A 10 -15.13 11.70 -3.02
C VAL A 10 -14.45 11.02 -1.81
N GLY A 11 -15.13 10.73 -0.71
CA GLY A 11 -16.25 9.81 -0.66
C GLY A 11 -15.78 8.40 -0.26
N VAL A 12 -14.99 8.27 0.83
CA VAL A 12 -14.81 6.98 1.52
C VAL A 12 -15.34 7.14 2.93
N LEU A 13 -16.63 6.84 3.05
CA LEU A 13 -17.33 6.65 4.30
C LEU A 13 -16.88 5.30 4.87
N LEU A 14 -15.95 5.32 5.83
CA LEU A 14 -15.68 4.18 6.72
C LEU A 14 -15.96 4.64 8.15
N MET A 15 -17.24 4.53 8.50
CA MET A 15 -17.70 4.54 9.88
C MET A 15 -17.23 3.25 10.56
N ALA A 16 -16.19 3.35 11.38
CA ALA A 16 -16.00 2.48 12.52
C ALA A 16 -15.66 3.39 13.70
N ALA A 17 -16.66 3.59 14.57
CA ALA A 17 -16.53 4.31 15.82
C ALA A 17 -15.46 3.65 16.69
N GLY A 18 -14.46 4.44 17.05
CA GLY A 18 -13.42 4.11 18.01
C GLY A 18 -12.79 5.41 18.50
N LEU A 19 -13.54 6.17 19.30
CA LEU A 19 -13.05 7.38 19.96
C LEU A 19 -11.92 7.01 20.93
N SER A 20 -10.68 7.34 20.58
CA SER A 20 -9.69 7.75 21.58
C SER A 20 -8.70 8.72 20.95
N ALA A 21 -8.64 9.90 21.55
CA ALA A 21 -7.90 11.05 21.09
C ALA A 21 -6.39 10.88 21.32
N CYS A 22 -5.59 11.04 20.27
CA CYS A 22 -4.35 11.84 20.34
C CYS A 22 -4.00 12.37 18.94
N VAL A 23 -4.29 13.65 18.74
CA VAL A 23 -3.55 14.49 17.79
C VAL A 23 -2.11 14.58 18.31
N THR A 24 -1.09 14.42 17.45
CA THR A 24 0.10 15.30 17.31
C THR A 24 1.18 14.71 16.36
N GLN A 25 1.27 15.35 15.19
CA GLN A 25 2.45 15.69 14.36
C GLN A 25 3.35 14.67 13.61
N PRO A 26 3.97 15.15 12.50
CA PRO A 26 4.58 14.36 11.44
C PRO A 26 6.06 14.10 11.71
N SER A 27 6.56 12.96 11.23
CA SER A 27 7.98 12.74 10.96
C SER A 27 8.08 11.55 10.04
N GLY A 28 8.76 11.72 8.91
CA GLY A 28 9.00 10.67 7.95
C GLY A 28 9.59 9.44 8.63
N HIS A 29 8.89 8.33 8.52
CA HIS A 29 9.41 6.98 8.61
C HIS A 29 8.59 6.16 7.62
N PRO A 30 9.21 5.34 6.76
CA PRO A 30 8.47 4.43 5.91
C PRO A 30 7.64 3.57 6.87
N SER A 31 6.32 3.75 6.82
CA SER A 31 5.38 2.98 7.62
C SER A 31 5.46 1.54 7.11
N SER A 32 6.42 0.80 7.64
CA SER A 32 6.42 -0.65 7.57
C SER A 32 5.13 -1.06 8.25
N THR A 33 4.12 -1.34 7.43
CA THR A 33 2.80 -1.75 7.89
C THR A 33 2.99 -3.17 8.38
N THR A 34 3.49 -3.31 9.60
CA THR A 34 3.49 -4.58 10.30
C THR A 34 2.03 -4.96 10.46
N VAL A 35 1.60 -5.94 9.66
CA VAL A 35 0.28 -6.51 9.77
C VAL A 35 0.18 -7.11 11.17
N SER A 36 -0.51 -6.41 12.07
CA SER A 36 -0.84 -6.94 13.39
C SER A 36 -1.71 -8.17 13.19
N THR A 37 -1.11 -9.35 13.31
CA THR A 37 -1.77 -10.66 13.26
C THR A 37 -2.85 -10.72 14.35
N PRO A 38 -4.14 -10.75 14.00
CA PRO A 38 -5.19 -10.98 14.98
C PRO A 38 -5.03 -12.38 15.59
N ALA A 39 -5.40 -12.52 16.86
CA ALA A 39 -5.39 -13.82 17.52
C ALA A 39 -6.28 -14.82 16.75
N GLY A 40 -5.71 -15.98 16.39
CA GLY A 40 -6.40 -17.04 15.66
C GLY A 40 -6.07 -17.15 14.17
N TRP A 41 -5.22 -16.28 13.61
CA TRP A 41 -4.79 -16.39 12.21
C TRP A 41 -3.77 -17.51 12.02
N THR A 42 -3.95 -18.32 10.98
CA THR A 42 -3.00 -19.36 10.60
C THR A 42 -1.88 -18.79 9.74
N THR A 43 -0.75 -19.51 9.68
CA THR A 43 0.35 -19.12 8.79
C THR A 43 -0.08 -19.07 7.31
N SER A 44 -1.04 -19.92 6.89
CA SER A 44 -1.63 -19.86 5.55
C SER A 44 -2.44 -18.58 5.29
N ASP A 45 -3.16 -18.08 6.30
CA ASP A 45 -3.92 -16.82 6.19
C ASP A 45 -2.98 -15.64 5.96
N LEU A 46 -1.83 -15.64 6.65
CA LEU A 46 -0.80 -14.62 6.46
C LEU A 46 -0.19 -14.68 5.07
N VAL A 47 0.13 -15.87 4.56
CA VAL A 47 0.61 -16.03 3.17
C VAL A 47 -0.41 -15.46 2.18
N PHE A 48 -1.69 -15.75 2.36
CA PHE A 48 -2.74 -15.23 1.49
C PHE A 48 -2.84 -13.70 1.58
N GLN A 49 -2.85 -13.15 2.78
CA GLN A 49 -2.99 -11.71 3.00
C GLN A 49 -1.81 -10.92 2.43
N TYR A 50 -0.56 -11.37 2.67
CA TYR A 50 0.61 -10.70 2.11
C TYR A 50 0.65 -10.78 0.58
N ARG A 51 0.20 -11.88 -0.01
CA ARG A 51 0.04 -11.99 -1.47
C ARG A 51 -1.02 -11.04 -2.02
N GLN A 52 -2.13 -10.91 -1.31
CA GLN A 52 -3.18 -9.96 -1.67
C GLN A 52 -2.65 -8.52 -1.59
N GLN A 53 -1.96 -8.16 -0.51
CA GLN A 53 -1.35 -6.84 -0.35
C GLN A 53 -0.32 -6.55 -1.45
N ALA A 54 0.54 -7.52 -1.79
CA ALA A 54 1.48 -7.39 -2.90
C ALA A 54 0.76 -7.17 -4.25
N ALA A 55 -0.37 -7.84 -4.48
CA ALA A 55 -1.17 -7.66 -5.69
C ALA A 55 -1.79 -6.26 -5.77
N GLU A 56 -2.35 -5.76 -4.66
CA GLU A 56 -2.94 -4.41 -4.58
C GLU A 56 -1.89 -3.32 -4.81
N LEU A 57 -0.72 -3.44 -4.18
CA LEU A 57 0.41 -2.52 -4.37
C LEU A 57 0.91 -2.53 -5.83
N ARG A 58 0.99 -3.72 -6.46
CA ARG A 58 1.34 -3.85 -7.88
C ARG A 58 0.30 -3.21 -8.80
N ASP A 59 -0.99 -3.34 -8.49
CA ASP A 59 -2.04 -2.70 -9.28
C ASP A 59 -1.95 -1.17 -9.19
N MET A 60 -1.79 -0.63 -7.99
CA MET A 60 -1.60 0.81 -7.79
C MET A 60 -0.34 1.33 -8.50
N ALA A 61 0.76 0.59 -8.45
CA ALA A 61 1.97 0.95 -9.20
C ALA A 61 1.71 1.03 -10.71
N ARG A 62 0.98 0.08 -11.30
CA ARG A 62 0.64 0.09 -12.74
C ARG A 62 -0.22 1.29 -13.12
N ARG A 63 -1.16 1.69 -12.25
CA ARG A 63 -1.98 2.89 -12.48
C ARG A 63 -1.11 4.13 -12.53
N LEU A 64 -0.18 4.29 -11.58
CA LEU A 64 0.75 5.41 -11.57
C LEU A 64 1.71 5.41 -12.77
N GLU A 65 2.13 4.25 -13.27
CA GLU A 65 2.88 4.16 -14.53
C GLU A 65 2.07 4.64 -15.73
N THR A 66 0.78 4.31 -15.76
CA THR A 66 -0.14 4.76 -16.80
C THR A 66 -0.34 6.28 -16.73
N GLU A 67 -0.52 6.83 -15.52
CA GLU A 67 -0.58 8.27 -15.28
C GLU A 67 0.72 8.97 -15.70
N ALA A 68 1.87 8.39 -15.39
CA ALA A 68 3.15 8.95 -15.80
C ALA A 68 3.28 9.04 -17.32
N GLN A 69 2.84 7.99 -18.04
CA GLN A 69 2.81 8.01 -19.51
C GLN A 69 1.88 9.11 -20.03
N PHE A 70 0.71 9.27 -19.40
CA PHE A 70 -0.23 10.33 -19.75
C PHE A 70 0.36 11.74 -19.54
N TYR A 71 1.02 11.99 -18.41
CA TYR A 71 1.69 13.26 -18.14
C TYR A 71 2.87 13.52 -19.07
N ALA A 72 3.64 12.47 -19.39
CA ALA A 72 4.76 12.57 -20.33
C ALA A 72 4.28 12.98 -21.73
N GLN A 73 3.15 12.44 -22.19
CA GLN A 73 2.52 12.84 -23.46
C GLN A 73 2.06 14.30 -23.46
N ARG A 74 1.68 14.83 -22.29
CA ARG A 74 1.29 16.23 -22.09
C ARG A 74 2.46 17.19 -21.85
N GLN A 75 3.69 16.71 -22.00
CA GLN A 75 4.92 17.46 -21.72
C GLN A 75 5.05 17.93 -20.26
N ASP A 76 4.26 17.35 -19.35
CA ASP A 76 4.41 17.60 -17.91
C ASP A 76 5.40 16.58 -17.31
N GLN A 77 6.68 16.87 -17.50
CA GLN A 77 7.79 16.00 -17.08
C GLN A 77 7.90 15.88 -15.55
N GLU A 78 7.49 16.91 -14.80
CA GLU A 78 7.57 16.88 -13.34
C GLU A 78 6.50 15.99 -12.73
N GLN A 79 5.27 16.04 -13.25
CA GLN A 79 4.21 15.13 -12.82
C GLN A 79 4.52 13.70 -13.25
N ALA A 80 5.01 13.49 -14.48
CA ALA A 80 5.41 12.17 -14.96
C ALA A 80 6.50 11.53 -14.08
N ARG A 81 7.53 12.30 -13.70
CA ARG A 81 8.60 11.82 -12.80
C ARG A 81 8.05 11.46 -11.42
N ARG A 82 7.23 12.32 -10.83
CA ARG A 82 6.60 12.06 -9.53
C ARG A 82 5.76 10.78 -9.54
N SER A 83 4.92 10.59 -10.55
CA SER A 83 4.12 9.37 -10.68
C SER A 83 4.99 8.12 -10.85
N LEU A 84 6.08 8.19 -11.63
CA LEU A 84 7.02 7.07 -11.74
C LEU A 84 7.75 6.76 -10.45
N ASP A 85 8.18 7.77 -9.70
CA ASP A 85 8.91 7.55 -8.45
C ASP A 85 8.00 6.90 -7.41
N LEU A 86 6.76 7.35 -7.28
CA LEU A 86 5.74 6.68 -6.46
C LEU A 86 5.45 5.25 -6.94
N ALA A 87 5.39 5.01 -8.25
CA ALA A 87 5.19 3.66 -8.79
C ALA A 87 6.34 2.71 -8.41
N LYS A 88 7.59 3.20 -8.40
CA LYS A 88 8.76 2.42 -7.97
C LYS A 88 8.70 2.09 -6.48
N GLU A 89 8.31 3.06 -5.64
CA GLU A 89 8.14 2.84 -4.21
C GLU A 89 7.08 1.77 -3.93
N LEU A 90 5.94 1.83 -4.61
CA LEU A 90 4.88 0.82 -4.48
C LEU A 90 5.31 -0.55 -4.97
N ARG A 91 6.11 -0.64 -6.05
CA ARG A 91 6.69 -1.92 -6.48
C ARG A 91 7.62 -2.49 -5.42
N ALA A 92 8.51 -1.68 -4.86
CA ALA A 92 9.42 -2.13 -3.81
C ALA A 92 8.64 -2.64 -2.58
N ALA A 93 7.59 -1.92 -2.18
CA ALA A 93 6.70 -2.35 -1.11
C ALA A 93 5.96 -3.67 -1.44
N ALA A 94 5.52 -3.85 -2.68
CA ALA A 94 4.88 -5.08 -3.12
C ALA A 94 5.84 -6.28 -3.08
N ASP A 95 7.10 -6.06 -3.46
CA ASP A 95 8.11 -7.11 -3.45
C ASP A 95 8.48 -7.52 -2.02
N LEU A 96 8.55 -6.56 -1.08
CA LEU A 96 8.69 -6.85 0.35
C LEU A 96 7.51 -7.67 0.90
N ALA A 97 6.27 -7.32 0.54
CA ALA A 97 5.09 -8.09 0.95
C ALA A 97 5.13 -9.53 0.38
N ASP A 98 5.53 -9.70 -0.88
CA ASP A 98 5.65 -11.01 -1.52
C ASP A 98 6.83 -11.84 -0.96
N GLU A 99 7.90 -11.18 -0.50
CA GLU A 99 8.98 -11.81 0.25
C GLU A 99 8.48 -12.32 1.61
N GLN A 100 7.72 -11.52 2.35
CA GLN A 100 7.10 -11.97 3.60
C GLN A 100 6.16 -13.15 3.37
N ALA A 101 5.33 -13.11 2.32
CA ALA A 101 4.50 -14.25 1.96
C ALA A 101 5.31 -15.52 1.69
N ARG A 102 6.48 -15.40 1.04
CA ARG A 102 7.39 -16.53 0.80
C ARG A 102 8.01 -17.05 2.09
N GLU A 103 8.39 -16.16 3.00
CA GLU A 103 8.92 -16.51 4.31
C GLU A 103 7.89 -17.26 5.17
N TYR A 104 6.64 -16.80 5.20
CA TYR A 104 5.58 -17.53 5.92
C TYR A 104 5.27 -18.87 5.24
N ARG A 105 5.31 -18.92 3.91
CA ARG A 105 5.11 -20.17 3.17
C ARG A 105 6.21 -21.19 3.44
N SER A 106 7.46 -20.78 3.61
CA SER A 106 8.56 -21.71 3.92
C SER A 106 8.45 -22.32 5.32
N ARG A 107 7.74 -21.64 6.23
CA ARG A 107 7.42 -22.13 7.58
C ARG A 107 6.24 -23.09 7.59
N LEU A 108 5.44 -23.17 6.52
CA LEU A 108 4.38 -24.17 6.41
C LEU A 108 5.02 -25.56 6.19
N PRO A 109 4.59 -26.57 6.96
CA PRO A 109 5.10 -27.92 6.77
C PRO A 109 4.68 -28.43 5.39
N HIS A 110 5.65 -28.89 4.60
CA HIS A 110 5.52 -29.24 3.18
C HIS A 110 4.52 -30.39 2.90
N ASN A 111 4.01 -31.03 3.96
CA ASN A 111 3.06 -32.14 3.91
C ASN A 111 1.61 -31.75 4.22
N GLN A 112 1.31 -30.46 4.48
CA GLN A 112 -0.08 -29.99 4.53
C GLN A 112 -0.52 -29.57 3.12
N VAL A 113 -0.86 -30.58 2.32
CA VAL A 113 -1.72 -30.42 1.15
C VAL A 113 -3.14 -30.31 1.69
N TYR A 114 -3.80 -29.18 1.42
CA TYR A 114 -5.21 -28.96 1.74
C TYR A 114 -6.09 -29.92 0.95
#